data_AF-A0A127B2M9-F1
#
_entry.id   AF-A0A127B2M9-F1
#
_cell.length_a   1.000
_cell.length_b   1.000
_cell.length_c   1.000
_cell.angle_alpha   90.00
_cell.angle_beta   90.00
_cell.angle_gamma   90.00
#
_symmetry.space_group_name_H-M   'P 1'
#
loop_
_entity.id
_entity.type
_entity.pdbx_description
1 polymer ?
#
loop_
_entity_poly.entity_id
_entity_poly.type
_entity_poly.pdbx_seq_one_letter_code
_entity_poly.pdbx_strand_id
1 'polypeptide(L)'
;MPPAPLVPNVNLQDIAKVTYSDSLKAVVIEYNPNLALQVGPFVTAYHQAHEYGHFLRGHISKGKLKKDTTAHMTQVNTIMEVGADKYAIETLYSQDKTILLAMLDYLKKSETEELTNLAKLERIKHLEYRIAQLDEESNYFIVPCKHSAHGTDPWPCSHMTREGKTLHQSDPATCTHAAHPQGDKIKRTVNPR
;
A
#
# COMPACT_ATOMS: atom_id res chain seq x y z
N MET A 1 8.52 -12.54 -3.25
CA MET A 1 9.74 -12.09 -2.56
C MET A 1 9.37 -11.84 -1.10
N PRO A 2 10.12 -12.31 -0.10
CA PRO A 2 9.81 -12.01 1.29
C PRO A 2 9.83 -10.49 1.53
N PRO A 3 9.01 -9.96 2.46
CA PRO A 3 9.03 -8.54 2.77
C PRO A 3 10.42 -8.14 3.28
N ALA A 4 10.94 -7.00 2.81
CA ALA A 4 12.12 -6.39 3.39
C ALA A 4 11.88 -6.16 4.90
N PRO A 5 12.80 -6.56 5.78
CA PRO A 5 12.63 -6.36 7.22
C PRO A 5 12.71 -4.87 7.57
N LEU A 6 11.95 -4.48 8.59
CA LEU A 6 12.01 -3.15 9.18
C LEU A 6 13.09 -3.10 10.26
N VAL A 7 13.96 -2.10 10.20
CA VAL A 7 15.09 -1.94 11.13
C VAL A 7 15.03 -0.54 11.75
N PRO A 8 14.96 -0.40 13.09
CA PRO A 8 14.99 0.92 13.71
C PRO A 8 16.36 1.58 13.54
N ASN A 9 16.39 2.85 13.11
CA ASN A 9 17.59 3.68 13.03
C ASN A 9 17.29 5.10 13.51
N VAL A 10 17.68 5.41 14.76
CA VAL A 10 17.46 6.73 15.38
C VAL A 10 18.24 7.88 14.72
N ASN A 11 19.28 7.56 13.94
CA ASN A 11 20.12 8.54 13.25
C ASN A 11 19.58 8.91 11.86
N LEU A 12 18.58 8.18 11.35
CA LEU A 12 17.95 8.45 10.07
C LEU A 12 17.23 9.81 10.13
N GLN A 13 17.55 10.73 9.22
CA GLN A 13 16.92 12.06 9.18
C GLN A 13 15.57 12.08 8.44
N ASP A 14 15.04 10.90 8.14
CA ASP A 14 13.79 10.66 7.43
C ASP A 14 12.93 9.67 8.25
N ILE A 15 11.63 9.61 7.96
CA ILE A 15 10.71 8.70 8.67
C ILE A 15 11.03 7.25 8.34
N ALA A 16 11.25 6.95 7.05
CA ALA A 16 11.66 5.64 6.57
C ALA A 16 12.62 5.77 5.39
N LYS A 17 13.47 4.76 5.19
CA LYS A 17 14.38 4.68 4.07
C LYS A 17 14.76 3.24 3.78
N VAL A 18 14.61 2.82 2.54
CA VAL A 18 15.14 1.55 2.06
C VAL A 18 16.66 1.63 1.84
N THR A 19 17.38 0.61 2.31
CA THR A 19 18.85 0.52 2.21
C THR A 19 19.31 -0.93 2.14
N TYR A 20 20.62 -1.16 1.93
CA TYR A 20 21.22 -2.49 2.04
C TYR A 20 21.95 -2.61 3.37
N SER A 21 21.52 -3.56 4.21
CA SER A 21 22.21 -3.88 5.46
C SER A 21 23.33 -4.87 5.18
N ASP A 22 24.58 -4.47 5.44
CA ASP A 22 25.73 -5.37 5.32
C ASP A 22 25.72 -6.48 6.39
N SER A 23 25.21 -6.19 7.59
CA SER A 23 25.11 -7.17 8.67
C SER A 23 24.09 -8.27 8.35
N LEU A 24 22.93 -7.91 7.80
CA LEU A 24 21.89 -8.86 7.40
C LEU A 24 22.09 -9.42 5.98
N LYS A 25 23.05 -8.87 5.23
CA LYS A 25 23.28 -9.16 3.80
C LYS A 25 22.00 -9.08 2.96
N ALA A 26 21.11 -8.16 3.30
CA ALA A 26 19.77 -8.05 2.72
C ALA A 26 19.37 -6.57 2.51
N VAL A 27 18.41 -6.34 1.62
CA VAL A 27 17.71 -5.04 1.56
C VAL A 27 16.79 -4.95 2.76
N VAL A 28 16.83 -3.82 3.45
CA VAL A 28 16.04 -3.53 4.66
C VAL A 28 15.37 -2.17 4.48
N ILE A 29 14.30 -1.93 5.24
CA ILE A 29 13.70 -0.60 5.37
C ILE A 29 14.04 -0.10 6.77
N GLU A 30 14.93 0.89 6.83
CA GLU A 30 15.21 1.59 8.07
C GLU A 30 14.08 2.57 8.37
N TYR A 31 13.75 2.77 9.65
CA TYR A 31 12.81 3.82 10.07
C TYR A 31 13.32 4.52 11.33
N ASN A 32 13.07 5.82 11.44
CA ASN A 32 13.41 6.56 12.66
C ASN A 32 12.26 6.46 13.67
N PRO A 33 12.43 5.76 14.81
CA PRO A 33 11.35 5.60 15.79
C PRO A 33 10.95 6.92 16.45
N ASN A 34 11.85 7.90 16.57
CA ASN A 34 11.54 9.20 17.16
C ASN A 34 10.66 10.04 16.22
N LEU A 35 11.02 10.09 14.93
CA LEU A 35 10.20 10.78 13.93
C LEU A 35 8.86 10.06 13.74
N ALA A 36 8.87 8.72 13.67
CA ALA A 36 7.65 7.93 13.60
C ALA A 36 6.67 8.20 14.75
N LEU A 37 7.20 8.35 15.98
CA LEU A 37 6.39 8.71 17.14
C LEU A 37 5.83 10.14 17.04
N GLN A 38 6.60 11.09 16.48
CA GLN A 38 6.17 12.48 16.32
C GLN A 38 5.07 12.64 15.26
N VAL A 39 5.19 11.97 14.13
CA VAL A 39 4.22 12.07 13.02
C VAL A 39 3.03 11.12 13.18
N GLY A 40 3.17 10.12 14.05
CA GLY A 40 2.14 9.14 14.35
C GLY A 40 2.13 7.94 13.39
N PRO A 41 1.33 6.91 13.74
CA PRO A 41 1.40 5.60 13.09
C PRO A 41 0.91 5.60 11.64
N PHE A 42 -0.07 6.43 11.27
CA PHE A 42 -0.61 6.45 9.92
C PHE A 42 0.37 7.06 8.91
N VAL A 43 1.00 8.18 9.27
CA VAL A 43 2.04 8.80 8.46
C VAL A 43 3.24 7.85 8.34
N THR A 44 3.65 7.25 9.45
CA THR A 44 4.72 6.22 9.46
C THR A 44 4.40 5.06 8.52
N ALA A 45 3.18 4.53 8.56
CA ALA A 45 2.77 3.42 7.70
C ALA A 45 2.80 3.81 6.22
N TYR A 46 2.41 5.05 5.87
CA TYR A 46 2.52 5.57 4.51
C TYR A 46 3.97 5.55 4.01
N HIS A 47 4.88 6.13 4.80
CA HIS A 47 6.30 6.20 4.48
C HIS A 47 6.94 4.80 4.35
N GLN A 48 6.63 3.88 5.27
CA GLN A 48 7.10 2.49 5.15
C GLN A 48 6.56 1.80 3.90
N ALA A 49 5.29 1.98 3.56
CA ALA A 49 4.69 1.43 2.35
C ALA A 49 5.32 2.03 1.08
N HIS A 50 5.67 3.31 1.09
CA HIS A 50 6.39 3.98 0.02
C HIS A 50 7.77 3.33 -0.21
N GLU A 51 8.54 3.09 0.86
CA GLU A 51 9.82 2.39 0.78
C GLU A 51 9.70 0.95 0.26
N TYR A 52 8.64 0.23 0.64
CA TYR A 52 8.31 -1.06 0.03
C TYR A 52 8.03 -0.93 -1.48
N GLY A 53 7.40 0.16 -1.89
CA GLY A 53 7.18 0.50 -3.30
C GLY A 53 8.50 0.62 -4.07
N HIS A 54 9.50 1.31 -3.51
CA HIS A 54 10.83 1.36 -4.10
C HIS A 54 11.48 -0.02 -4.24
N PHE A 55 11.39 -0.84 -3.19
CA PHE A 55 11.98 -2.17 -3.19
C PHE A 55 11.32 -3.11 -4.21
N LEU A 56 9.98 -3.25 -4.14
CA LEU A 56 9.24 -4.25 -4.92
C LEU A 56 9.15 -3.90 -6.40
N ARG A 57 9.23 -2.61 -6.74
CA ARG A 57 9.24 -2.14 -8.14
C ARG A 57 10.65 -2.09 -8.74
N GLY A 58 11.67 -2.52 -7.98
CA GLY A 58 13.05 -2.53 -8.45
C GLY A 58 13.62 -1.15 -8.74
N HIS A 59 13.09 -0.10 -8.09
CA HIS A 59 13.66 1.25 -8.18
C HIS A 59 15.09 1.28 -7.64
N ILE A 60 15.45 0.26 -6.86
CA ILE A 60 16.71 0.15 -6.15
C ILE A 60 17.36 -1.18 -6.46
N SER A 61 18.65 -1.13 -6.79
CA SER A 61 19.46 -2.33 -7.05
C SER A 61 20.69 -2.37 -6.15
N LYS A 62 21.11 -3.59 -5.78
CA LYS A 62 22.28 -3.83 -4.90
C LYS A 62 23.56 -3.16 -5.41
N GLY A 63 23.74 -3.07 -6.73
CA GLY A 63 24.88 -2.38 -7.35
C GLY A 63 24.83 -0.86 -7.24
N LYS A 64 23.63 -0.27 -7.14
CA LYS A 64 23.42 1.17 -6.95
C LYS A 64 23.53 1.57 -5.47
N LEU A 65 23.03 0.74 -4.55
CA LEU A 65 23.12 1.00 -3.11
C LEU A 65 24.55 0.92 -2.56
N LYS A 66 25.41 0.04 -3.11
CA LYS A 66 26.79 -0.15 -2.63
C LYS A 66 27.79 0.90 -3.09
N LYS A 67 27.47 1.67 -4.14
CA LYS A 67 28.41 2.63 -4.75
C LYS A 67 28.40 4.00 -4.09
N ASP A 68 27.52 4.24 -3.14
CA ASP A 68 27.20 5.59 -2.70
C ASP A 68 27.27 5.72 -1.18
N THR A 69 28.49 5.72 -0.67
CA THR A 69 28.81 6.01 0.73
C THR A 69 29.02 7.51 0.99
N THR A 70 28.85 8.41 0.01
CA THR A 70 29.14 9.83 0.22
C THR A 70 28.36 10.88 -0.58
N ALA A 71 27.53 10.59 -1.59
CA ALA A 71 26.78 11.66 -2.27
C ALA A 71 25.58 11.17 -3.11
N HIS A 72 24.37 11.37 -2.56
CA HIS A 72 23.09 11.34 -3.28
C HIS A 72 22.77 10.04 -4.02
N MET A 73 22.03 9.15 -3.32
CA MET A 73 21.28 8.04 -3.91
C MET A 73 20.88 8.41 -5.34
N THR A 74 21.38 7.63 -6.30
CA THR A 74 21.13 7.79 -7.74
C THR A 74 19.73 8.35 -7.94
N GLN A 75 19.64 9.67 -8.23
CA GLN A 75 18.43 10.47 -8.11
C GLN A 75 17.22 9.63 -8.49
N VAL A 76 16.44 9.24 -7.47
CA VAL A 76 15.18 8.56 -7.69
C VAL A 76 14.36 9.55 -8.49
N ASN A 77 14.23 9.29 -9.79
CA ASN A 77 13.59 10.26 -10.65
C ASN A 77 12.11 10.35 -10.28
N THR A 78 11.45 11.44 -10.64
CA THR A 78 10.04 11.70 -10.32
C THR A 78 9.13 10.52 -10.70
N ILE A 79 9.45 9.76 -11.74
CA ILE A 79 8.69 8.57 -12.16
C ILE A 79 8.76 7.44 -11.12
N MET A 80 9.95 7.21 -10.55
CA MET A 80 10.14 6.21 -9.49
C MET A 80 9.44 6.62 -8.19
N GLU A 81 9.52 7.90 -7.80
CA GLU A 81 8.82 8.47 -6.64
C GLU A 81 7.30 8.31 -6.80
N VAL A 82 6.74 8.71 -7.95
CA VAL A 82 5.31 8.52 -8.28
C VAL A 82 4.94 7.03 -8.27
N GLY A 83 5.83 6.16 -8.73
CA GLY A 83 5.63 4.72 -8.68
C GLY A 83 5.57 4.16 -7.26
N ALA A 84 6.42 4.65 -6.36
CA ALA A 84 6.42 4.27 -4.95
C ALA A 84 5.17 4.79 -4.22
N ASP A 85 4.80 6.06 -4.45
CA ASP A 85 3.55 6.64 -3.94
C ASP A 85 2.32 5.86 -4.40
N LYS A 86 2.25 5.51 -5.70
CA LYS A 86 1.15 4.70 -6.24
C LYS A 86 1.03 3.36 -5.51
N TYR A 87 2.16 2.70 -5.28
CA TYR A 87 2.17 1.43 -4.55
C TYR A 87 1.67 1.59 -3.11
N ALA A 88 2.13 2.63 -2.40
CA ALA A 88 1.69 2.92 -1.04
C ALA A 88 0.18 3.19 -0.98
N ILE A 89 -0.33 4.02 -1.89
CA ILE A 89 -1.75 4.36 -1.98
C ILE A 89 -2.59 3.11 -2.22
N GLU A 90 -2.28 2.30 -3.23
CA GLU A 90 -3.06 1.10 -3.56
C GLU A 90 -3.03 0.07 -2.42
N THR A 91 -1.87 -0.12 -1.81
CA THR A 91 -1.70 -1.06 -0.69
C THR A 91 -2.53 -0.63 0.51
N LEU A 92 -2.37 0.62 0.95
CA LEU A 92 -3.03 1.12 2.14
C LEU A 92 -4.53 1.35 1.92
N TYR A 93 -4.96 1.74 0.71
CA TYR A 93 -6.39 1.83 0.37
C TYR A 93 -7.07 0.46 0.51
N SER A 94 -6.39 -0.62 0.13
CA SER A 94 -6.93 -1.99 0.24
C SER A 94 -7.04 -2.47 1.68
N GLN A 95 -6.22 -1.95 2.59
CA GLN A 95 -6.17 -2.31 4.00
C GLN A 95 -7.09 -1.41 4.84
N ASP A 96 -6.85 -0.10 4.80
CA ASP A 96 -7.60 0.92 5.52
C ASP A 96 -7.39 2.30 4.88
N LYS A 97 -8.43 2.82 4.22
CA LYS A 97 -8.43 4.15 3.58
C LYS A 97 -8.14 5.28 4.57
N THR A 98 -8.44 5.13 5.86
CA THR A 98 -8.22 6.20 6.86
C THR A 98 -6.76 6.57 7.01
N ILE A 99 -5.83 5.65 6.75
CA ILE A 99 -4.39 5.90 6.73
C ILE A 99 -4.04 6.97 5.68
N LEU A 100 -4.63 6.87 4.49
CA LEU A 100 -4.40 7.81 3.40
C LEU A 100 -5.02 9.19 3.66
N LEU A 101 -6.20 9.21 4.29
CA LEU A 101 -6.84 10.47 4.70
C LEU A 101 -6.02 11.18 5.78
N ALA A 102 -5.46 10.44 6.74
CA ALA A 102 -4.56 10.99 7.75
C ALA A 102 -3.26 11.51 7.13
N MET A 103 -2.69 10.81 6.15
CA MET A 103 -1.51 11.30 5.42
C MET A 103 -1.83 12.59 4.65
N LEU A 104 -2.98 12.68 3.99
CA LEU A 104 -3.42 13.90 3.31
C LEU A 104 -3.60 15.07 4.27
N ASP A 105 -4.21 14.84 5.43
CA ASP A 105 -4.38 15.86 6.47
C ASP A 105 -3.02 16.33 7.02
N TYR A 106 -2.12 15.39 7.30
CA TYR A 106 -0.75 15.68 7.72
C TYR A 106 -0.01 16.54 6.70
N LEU A 107 0.00 16.12 5.42
CA LEU A 107 0.59 16.90 4.34
C LEU A 107 -0.03 18.30 4.28
N LYS A 108 -1.35 18.44 4.30
CA LYS A 108 -1.98 19.77 4.20
C LYS A 108 -1.60 20.71 5.34
N LYS A 109 -1.34 20.18 6.54
CA LYS A 109 -1.03 20.95 7.75
C LYS A 109 0.47 21.16 8.01
N SER A 110 1.35 20.30 7.50
CA SER A 110 2.79 20.39 7.78
C SER A 110 3.40 21.63 7.12
N GLU A 111 4.06 22.52 7.85
CA GLU A 111 4.70 23.71 7.24
C GLU A 111 6.03 23.36 6.54
N THR A 112 6.67 22.26 6.96
CA THR A 112 8.10 22.01 6.75
C THR A 112 8.43 20.61 6.24
N GLU A 113 7.47 19.83 5.74
CA GLU A 113 7.81 18.55 5.11
C GLU A 113 8.51 18.83 3.76
N GLU A 114 9.82 19.06 3.82
CA GLU A 114 10.74 18.94 2.69
C GLU A 114 10.87 17.45 2.35
N LEU A 115 9.77 16.87 1.88
CA LEU A 115 9.77 15.53 1.37
C LEU A 115 10.79 15.45 0.24
N THR A 116 11.73 14.54 0.43
CA THR A 116 12.79 14.24 -0.51
C THR A 116 12.16 13.87 -1.86
N ASN A 117 12.69 14.50 -2.91
CA ASN A 117 12.49 14.23 -4.35
C ASN A 117 11.12 14.54 -5.02
N LEU A 118 9.99 14.57 -4.32
CA LEU A 118 8.70 15.00 -4.89
C LEU A 118 8.12 16.18 -4.09
N ALA A 119 7.82 17.29 -4.78
CA ALA A 119 7.28 18.46 -4.12
C ALA A 119 5.96 18.12 -3.41
N LYS A 120 5.84 18.56 -2.15
CA LYS A 120 4.67 18.33 -1.29
C LYS A 120 3.32 18.52 -2.00
N LEU A 121 3.17 19.60 -2.76
CA LEU A 121 1.93 19.90 -3.50
C LEU A 121 1.63 18.88 -4.59
N GLU A 122 2.66 18.32 -5.23
CA GLU A 122 2.50 17.27 -6.23
C GLU A 122 2.08 15.95 -5.58
N ARG A 123 2.68 15.61 -4.43
CA ARG A 123 2.28 14.42 -3.66
C ARG A 123 0.82 14.51 -3.20
N ILE A 124 0.38 15.67 -2.67
CA ILE A 124 -1.03 15.89 -2.30
C ILE A 124 -1.96 15.63 -3.49
N LYS A 125 -1.68 16.25 -4.64
CA LYS A 125 -2.48 16.06 -5.86
C LYS A 125 -2.52 14.60 -6.29
N HIS A 126 -1.40 13.89 -6.19
CA HIS A 126 -1.32 12.49 -6.56
C HIS A 126 -2.12 11.57 -5.62
N LEU A 127 -2.05 11.79 -4.30
CA LEU A 127 -2.88 11.08 -3.31
C LEU A 127 -4.37 11.35 -3.57
N GLU A 128 -4.78 12.62 -3.69
CA GLU A 128 -6.18 13.00 -3.93
C GLU A 128 -6.73 12.35 -5.20
N TYR A 129 -5.99 12.47 -6.31
CA TYR A 129 -6.38 11.90 -7.59
C TYR A 129 -6.51 10.37 -7.52
N ARG A 130 -5.51 9.68 -6.97
CA ARG A 130 -5.52 8.21 -6.96
C ARG A 130 -6.56 7.65 -5.99
N ILE A 131 -6.80 8.30 -4.85
CA ILE A 131 -7.88 7.91 -3.94
C ILE A 131 -9.24 8.06 -4.63
N ALA A 132 -9.47 9.18 -5.34
CA ALA A 132 -10.73 9.38 -6.06
C ALA A 132 -10.95 8.33 -7.16
N GLN A 133 -9.90 7.97 -7.90
CA GLN A 133 -9.97 6.87 -8.87
C GLN A 133 -10.30 5.53 -8.20
N LEU A 134 -9.66 5.21 -7.08
CA LEU A 134 -9.92 3.96 -6.35
C LEU A 134 -11.34 3.93 -5.77
N ASP A 135 -11.88 5.08 -5.34
CA ASP A 135 -13.28 5.22 -4.95
C ASP A 135 -14.21 4.90 -6.12
N GLU A 136 -13.98 5.51 -7.29
CA GLU A 136 -14.74 5.23 -8.51
C GLU A 136 -14.66 3.76 -8.93
N GLU A 137 -13.45 3.19 -9.02
CA GLU A 137 -13.21 1.78 -9.34
C GLU A 137 -13.92 0.85 -8.35
N SER A 138 -13.95 1.20 -7.06
CA SER A 138 -14.62 0.40 -6.02
C SER A 138 -16.15 0.47 -6.10
N ASN A 139 -16.72 1.58 -6.60
CA ASN A 139 -18.16 1.74 -6.77
C ASN A 139 -18.75 0.85 -7.87
N TYR A 140 -17.93 0.32 -8.80
CA TYR A 140 -18.39 -0.53 -9.90
C TYR A 140 -18.55 -2.02 -9.56
N PHE A 141 -18.24 -2.47 -8.34
CA PHE A 141 -18.24 -3.90 -7.98
C PHE A 141 -18.89 -4.25 -6.64
N ILE A 142 -20.03 -3.64 -6.30
CA ILE A 142 -20.89 -4.16 -5.23
C ILE A 142 -21.87 -5.17 -5.84
N VAL A 143 -21.55 -6.47 -5.76
CA VAL A 143 -22.57 -7.52 -5.88
C VAL A 143 -23.13 -7.71 -4.46
N PRO A 144 -24.35 -7.26 -4.16
CA PRO A 144 -24.91 -7.47 -2.84
C PRO A 144 -25.10 -8.97 -2.60
N CYS A 145 -24.31 -9.53 -1.67
CA CYS A 145 -24.56 -10.87 -1.15
C CYS A 145 -25.92 -10.82 -0.43
N LYS A 146 -26.95 -11.43 -1.02
CA LYS A 146 -28.28 -11.54 -0.37
C LYS A 146 -28.28 -12.75 0.56
N HIS A 147 -28.01 -12.54 1.84
CA HIS A 147 -28.38 -13.51 2.89
C HIS A 147 -28.78 -12.79 4.17
N SER A 148 -29.69 -13.42 4.92
CA SER A 148 -30.42 -12.80 6.02
C SER A 148 -29.73 -12.93 7.39
N ALA A 149 -28.81 -13.87 7.59
CA ALA A 149 -27.94 -13.97 8.77
C ALA A 149 -26.94 -15.14 8.62
N HIS A 150 -25.70 -14.97 9.09
CA HIS A 150 -24.74 -16.08 9.20
C HIS A 150 -25.13 -16.99 10.39
N GLY A 151 -25.32 -18.28 10.12
CA GLY A 151 -25.50 -19.33 11.16
C GLY A 151 -26.71 -20.24 10.98
N THR A 152 -27.66 -19.89 10.11
CA THR A 152 -28.88 -20.70 9.88
C THR A 152 -29.01 -21.27 8.48
N ASP A 153 -28.11 -20.93 7.55
CA ASP A 153 -28.21 -21.41 6.18
C ASP A 153 -27.65 -22.84 6.06
N PRO A 154 -28.46 -23.83 5.63
CA PRO A 154 -27.98 -25.18 5.39
C PRO A 154 -27.18 -25.31 4.08
N TRP A 155 -26.99 -24.20 3.35
CA TRP A 155 -26.33 -24.16 2.06
C TRP A 155 -25.07 -23.28 2.12
N PRO A 156 -23.89 -23.78 1.70
CA PRO A 156 -22.70 -22.96 1.60
C PRO A 156 -22.92 -21.83 0.58
N CYS A 157 -22.45 -20.62 0.90
CA CYS A 157 -22.59 -19.45 0.04
C CYS A 157 -21.98 -19.72 -1.34
N SER A 158 -22.80 -19.84 -2.39
CA SER A 158 -22.29 -20.02 -3.74
C SER A 158 -21.93 -18.66 -4.35
N HIS A 159 -20.65 -18.41 -4.58
CA HIS A 159 -20.17 -17.23 -5.29
C HIS A 159 -20.40 -17.43 -6.79
N MET A 160 -21.65 -17.27 -7.23
CA MET A 160 -22.04 -17.43 -8.64
C MET A 160 -22.28 -16.08 -9.30
N THR A 161 -21.92 -15.97 -10.58
CA THR A 161 -22.35 -14.86 -11.42
C THR A 161 -23.86 -14.92 -11.66
N ARG A 162 -24.45 -13.82 -12.15
CA ARG A 162 -25.86 -13.75 -12.58
C ARG A 162 -26.22 -14.75 -13.70
N GLU A 163 -25.20 -15.34 -14.32
CA GLU A 163 -25.27 -16.34 -15.40
C GLU A 163 -25.03 -17.77 -14.90
N GLY A 164 -24.92 -17.98 -13.58
CA GLY A 164 -24.77 -19.31 -12.99
C GLY A 164 -23.36 -19.90 -13.09
N LYS A 165 -22.30 -19.08 -13.17
CA LYS A 165 -20.90 -19.56 -13.17
C LYS A 165 -20.22 -19.28 -11.83
N THR A 166 -19.45 -20.24 -11.32
CA THR A 166 -18.68 -20.05 -10.08
C THR A 166 -17.56 -19.04 -10.30
N LEU A 167 -17.34 -18.14 -9.32
CA LEU A 167 -16.34 -17.08 -9.38
C LEU A 167 -14.91 -17.55 -9.05
N HIS A 168 -14.77 -18.73 -8.43
CA HIS A 168 -13.51 -19.40 -8.20
C HIS A 168 -13.59 -20.85 -8.68
N GLN A 169 -12.51 -21.37 -9.27
CA GLN A 169 -12.46 -22.68 -9.92
C GLN A 169 -12.31 -23.86 -8.95
N SER A 170 -12.19 -23.62 -7.65
CA SER A 170 -12.08 -24.68 -6.63
C SER A 170 -12.52 -24.16 -5.26
N ASP A 171 -13.74 -24.54 -4.87
CA ASP A 171 -14.12 -25.14 -3.58
C ASP A 171 -15.42 -24.60 -2.97
N PRO A 172 -16.26 -25.49 -2.40
CA PRO A 172 -17.23 -25.15 -1.37
C PRO A 172 -16.46 -24.89 -0.06
N ALA A 173 -15.71 -23.80 0.00
CA ALA A 173 -15.10 -23.37 1.24
C ALA A 173 -16.20 -22.85 2.18
N THR A 174 -16.28 -23.39 3.39
CA THR A 174 -17.00 -22.74 4.48
C THR A 174 -16.42 -21.34 4.67
N CYS A 175 -17.20 -20.32 4.33
CA CYS A 175 -16.88 -18.92 4.54
C CYS A 175 -16.41 -18.66 5.99
N THR A 176 -15.12 -18.46 6.22
CA THR A 176 -14.53 -18.09 7.54
C THR A 176 -14.15 -16.60 7.64
N HIS A 177 -14.64 -15.75 6.75
CA HIS A 177 -14.52 -14.30 6.87
C HIS A 177 -15.54 -13.74 7.87
N ALA A 178 -15.07 -12.80 8.70
CA ALA A 178 -15.92 -11.96 9.54
C ALA A 178 -16.88 -11.16 8.66
N ALA A 179 -18.11 -10.96 9.13
CA ALA A 179 -19.11 -10.16 8.42
C ALA A 179 -18.56 -8.77 8.08
N HIS A 180 -18.25 -8.52 6.82
CA HIS A 180 -18.04 -7.17 6.31
C HIS A 180 -19.42 -6.61 5.96
N PRO A 181 -19.87 -5.49 6.54
CA PRO A 181 -21.12 -4.82 6.15
C PRO A 181 -21.19 -4.43 4.66
N GLN A 182 -20.07 -4.56 3.94
CA GLN A 182 -19.85 -4.05 2.57
C GLN A 182 -19.53 -5.16 1.54
N GLY A 183 -19.56 -6.44 1.91
CA GLY A 183 -19.38 -7.57 0.98
C GLY A 183 -17.94 -7.81 0.50
N ASP A 184 -17.66 -9.01 0.00
CA ASP A 184 -16.31 -9.44 -0.42
C ASP A 184 -15.93 -8.96 -1.82
N LYS A 185 -14.65 -8.56 -1.99
CA LYS A 185 -14.06 -8.09 -3.25
C LYS A 185 -13.56 -9.28 -4.08
N ILE A 186 -14.16 -9.56 -5.24
CA ILE A 186 -13.73 -10.64 -6.15
C ILE A 186 -13.11 -10.06 -7.44
N LYS A 187 -11.89 -10.50 -7.81
CA LYS A 187 -11.22 -10.18 -9.09
C LYS A 187 -11.90 -10.90 -10.26
N ARG A 188 -12.32 -10.17 -11.31
CA ARG A 188 -12.64 -10.78 -12.62
C ARG A 188 -11.36 -11.03 -13.42
N THR A 189 -11.15 -12.25 -13.87
CA THR A 189 -10.33 -12.53 -15.06
C THR A 189 -11.11 -12.12 -16.31
N VAL A 190 -10.69 -11.06 -16.97
CA VAL A 190 -11.21 -10.65 -18.28
C VAL A 190 -10.54 -11.54 -19.33
N ASN A 191 -11.31 -12.41 -19.99
CA ASN A 191 -10.84 -13.06 -21.21
C ASN A 191 -11.01 -12.09 -22.38
N PRO A 192 -9.95 -11.82 -23.17
CA PRO A 192 -10.06 -10.94 -24.33
C PRO A 192 -10.93 -11.61 -25.41
N ARG A 193 -11.83 -10.82 -26.00
CA ARG A 193 -12.47 -11.15 -27.28
C ARG A 193 -11.64 -10.55 -28.41
#